data_AF-A0A1M5JRL9-F1
#
_entry.id   AF-A0A1M5JRL9-F1
#
_cell.length_a   1.000
_cell.length_b   1.000
_cell.length_c   1.000
_cell.angle_alpha   90.00
_cell.angle_beta   90.00
_cell.angle_gamma   90.00
#
_symmetry.space_group_name_H-M   'P 1'
#
loop_
_entity.id
_entity.type
_entity.pdbx_description
1 polymer ?
#
loop_
_entity_poly.entity_id
_entity_poly.type
_entity_poly.pdbx_seq_one_letter_code
_entity_poly.pdbx_strand_id
1 'polypeptide(L)'
;MLKQKRLEPIHDLAERREDEVARELSEARQQLALREAQLRELEGYREPSTAAISAEMLRNREAFRLRLADAIVQQRRVVELARRHVEQTRQRWLASHQQTQLYDKLIDRARTHEQAEQDRRAQRELDELALRASALRAR
;
A
#
# COMPACT_ATOMS: atom_id res chain seq x y z
N MET A 1 -19.06 20.60 15.64
CA MET A 1 -18.63 19.36 16.32
C MET A 1 -19.14 18.10 15.62
N LEU A 2 -20.42 18.03 15.22
CA LEU A 2 -21.05 16.80 14.71
C LEU A 2 -20.52 16.29 13.35
N LYS A 3 -19.91 17.15 12.52
CA LYS A 3 -19.38 16.72 11.21
C LYS A 3 -18.02 16.05 11.33
N GLN A 4 -17.10 16.60 12.12
CA GLN A 4 -15.78 16.00 12.37
C GLN A 4 -15.89 14.64 13.05
N LYS A 5 -16.66 14.55 14.16
CA LYS A 5 -16.84 13.30 14.93
C LYS A 5 -17.45 12.14 14.12
N ARG A 6 -18.09 12.43 12.98
CA ARG A 6 -18.64 11.41 12.07
C ARG A 6 -17.65 10.97 10.98
N LEU A 7 -16.63 11.76 10.71
CA LEU A 7 -15.58 11.46 9.73
C LEU A 7 -14.41 10.69 10.35
N GLU A 8 -14.11 10.91 11.64
CA GLU A 8 -13.04 10.21 12.36
C GLU A 8 -13.17 8.67 12.30
N PRO A 9 -14.32 8.02 12.60
CA PRO A 9 -14.41 6.56 12.51
C PRO A 9 -14.27 6.01 11.09
N ILE A 10 -14.61 6.82 10.07
CA ILE A 10 -14.49 6.43 8.66
C ILE A 10 -13.02 6.53 8.22
N HIS A 11 -12.32 7.56 8.70
CA HIS A 11 -10.88 7.73 8.51
C HIS A 11 -10.10 6.58 9.14
N ASP A 12 -10.37 6.24 10.40
CA ASP A 12 -9.71 5.13 11.10
C ASP A 12 -9.91 3.79 10.36
N LEU A 13 -11.10 3.58 9.78
CA LEU A 13 -11.37 2.40 8.97
C LEU A 13 -10.58 2.41 7.65
N ALA A 14 -10.43 3.57 7.03
CA ALA A 14 -9.64 3.72 5.82
C ALA A 14 -8.15 3.47 6.08
N GLU A 15 -7.60 4.02 7.16
CA GLU A 15 -6.21 3.76 7.60
C GLU A 15 -5.96 2.28 7.86
N ARG A 16 -6.84 1.61 8.62
CA ARG A 16 -6.71 0.17 8.88
C ARG A 16 -6.71 -0.65 7.60
N ARG A 17 -7.57 -0.30 6.65
CA ARG A 17 -7.63 -0.95 5.33
C ARG A 17 -6.35 -0.70 4.53
N GLU A 18 -5.82 0.51 4.57
CA GLU A 18 -4.54 0.83 3.93
C GLU A 18 -3.40 0.00 4.52
N ASP A 19 -3.32 -0.12 5.84
CA ASP A 19 -2.33 -0.93 6.55
C ASP A 19 -2.43 -2.42 6.19
N GLU A 20 -3.64 -2.95 6.11
CA GLU A 20 -3.89 -4.34 5.68
C GLU A 20 -3.37 -4.58 4.26
N VAL A 21 -3.74 -3.70 3.31
CA VAL A 21 -3.30 -3.83 1.91
C VAL A 21 -1.79 -3.58 1.77
N ALA A 22 -1.20 -2.72 2.61
CA ALA A 22 0.24 -2.51 2.65
C ALA A 22 1.00 -3.78 3.10
N ARG A 23 0.46 -4.52 4.08
CA ARG A 23 0.99 -5.83 4.50
C ARG A 23 0.89 -6.85 3.36
N GLU A 24 -0.28 -6.95 2.71
CA GLU A 24 -0.45 -7.81 1.53
C GLU A 24 0.55 -7.49 0.43
N LEU A 25 0.80 -6.20 0.16
CA LEU A 25 1.77 -5.76 -0.84
C LEU A 25 3.20 -6.17 -0.47
N SER A 26 3.56 -6.02 0.81
CA SER A 26 4.86 -6.44 1.33
C SER A 26 5.08 -7.94 1.13
N GLU A 27 4.10 -8.76 1.53
CA GLU A 27 4.13 -10.21 1.36
C GLU A 27 4.22 -10.60 -0.13
N ALA A 28 3.41 -9.99 -1.00
CA ALA A 28 3.45 -10.23 -2.43
C ALA A 28 4.84 -9.94 -3.03
N ARG A 29 5.50 -8.85 -2.59
CA ARG A 29 6.85 -8.49 -3.05
C ARG A 29 7.91 -9.46 -2.54
N GLN A 30 7.80 -9.94 -1.30
CA GLN A 30 8.68 -10.97 -0.76
C GLN A 30 8.55 -12.28 -1.55
N GLN A 31 7.32 -12.71 -1.84
CA GLN A 31 7.07 -13.89 -2.65
C GLN A 31 7.66 -13.73 -4.05
N LEU A 32 7.47 -12.59 -4.72
CA LEU A 32 8.09 -12.32 -6.01
C LEU A 32 9.63 -12.44 -5.94
N ALA A 33 10.26 -11.82 -4.94
CA ALA A 33 11.71 -11.87 -4.77
C ALA A 33 12.24 -13.30 -4.60
N LEU A 34 11.52 -14.15 -3.84
CA LEU A 34 11.85 -15.57 -3.68
C LEU A 34 11.75 -16.32 -5.01
N ARG A 35 10.68 -16.10 -5.78
CA ARG A 35 10.50 -16.75 -7.10
C ARG A 35 11.56 -16.32 -8.11
N GLU A 36 11.93 -15.05 -8.12
CA GLU A 36 13.00 -14.53 -8.96
C GLU A 36 14.37 -15.07 -8.55
N ALA A 37 14.63 -15.23 -7.25
CA ALA A 37 15.86 -15.86 -6.76
C ALA A 37 15.98 -17.32 -7.23
N GLN A 38 14.91 -18.10 -7.09
CA GLN A 38 14.86 -19.48 -7.58
C GLN A 38 15.03 -19.55 -9.10
N LEU A 39 14.44 -18.61 -9.86
CA LEU A 39 14.65 -18.55 -11.31
C LEU A 39 16.13 -18.29 -11.65
N ARG A 40 16.77 -17.33 -10.96
CA ARG A 40 18.20 -17.05 -11.15
C ARG A 40 19.08 -18.25 -10.83
N GLU A 41 18.73 -19.03 -9.82
CA GLU A 41 19.45 -20.26 -9.47
C GLU A 41 19.33 -21.31 -10.59
N LEU A 42 18.13 -21.53 -11.11
CA LEU A 42 17.89 -22.46 -12.22
C LEU A 42 18.60 -22.02 -13.51
N GLU A 43 18.53 -20.73 -13.86
CA GLU A 43 19.20 -20.16 -15.05
C GLU A 43 20.72 -20.08 -14.89
N GLY A 44 21.21 -19.94 -13.65
CA GLY A 44 22.62 -19.89 -13.32
C GLY A 44 23.28 -21.26 -13.21
N TYR A 45 22.52 -22.35 -13.24
CA TYR A 45 23.05 -23.70 -13.15
C TYR A 45 24.01 -23.99 -14.32
N ARG A 46 25.25 -24.36 -13.98
CA ARG A 46 26.26 -24.81 -14.94
C ARG A 46 26.62 -26.25 -14.65
N GLU A 47 26.59 -27.07 -15.69
CA GLU A 47 27.01 -28.47 -15.56
C GLU A 47 28.52 -28.55 -15.27
N PRO A 48 28.94 -29.44 -14.36
CA PRO A 48 30.36 -29.66 -14.11
C PRO A 48 31.07 -30.21 -15.35
N SER A 49 32.30 -29.74 -15.58
CA SER A 49 33.18 -30.23 -16.64
C SER A 49 33.88 -31.52 -16.17
N THR A 50 33.35 -32.68 -16.52
CA THR A 50 33.95 -33.99 -16.19
C THR A 50 34.47 -34.66 -17.45
N ALA A 51 35.75 -35.06 -17.45
CA ALA A 51 36.50 -35.51 -18.62
C ALA A 51 36.32 -37.00 -19.01
N ALA A 52 35.53 -37.77 -18.26
CA ALA A 52 35.21 -39.17 -18.59
C ALA A 52 33.70 -39.38 -18.43
N ILE A 53 32.98 -39.57 -19.53
CA ILE A 53 31.52 -39.71 -19.53
C ILE A 53 31.18 -41.02 -20.23
N SER A 54 30.66 -42.00 -19.49
CA SER A 54 30.07 -43.21 -20.08
C SER A 54 28.82 -42.83 -20.90
N ALA A 55 28.42 -43.67 -21.86
CA ALA A 55 27.21 -43.43 -22.65
C ALA A 55 25.95 -43.27 -21.77
N GLU A 56 25.89 -43.95 -20.63
CA GLU A 56 24.82 -43.81 -19.64
C GLU A 56 24.85 -42.45 -18.93
N MET A 57 26.03 -41.97 -18.51
CA MET A 57 26.17 -40.64 -17.92
C MET A 57 25.81 -39.53 -18.93
N LEU A 58 26.11 -39.70 -20.22
CA LEU A 58 25.69 -38.76 -21.27
C LEU A 58 24.16 -38.71 -21.39
N ARG A 59 23.48 -39.86 -21.40
CA ARG A 59 22.01 -39.92 -21.46
C ARG A 59 21.35 -39.28 -20.25
N ASN A 60 21.86 -39.55 -19.05
CA ASN A 60 21.33 -38.98 -17.80
C ASN A 60 21.52 -37.46 -17.75
N ARG A 61 22.65 -36.97 -18.23
CA ARG A 61 22.95 -35.54 -18.37
C ARG A 61 21.97 -34.85 -19.30
N GLU A 62 21.75 -35.41 -20.49
CA GLU A 62 20.79 -34.84 -21.44
C GLU A 62 19.36 -34.81 -20.89
N ALA A 63 18.92 -35.90 -20.24
CA ALA A 63 17.63 -35.94 -19.58
C ALA A 63 17.49 -34.88 -18.47
N PHE A 64 18.56 -34.63 -17.71
CA PHE A 64 18.58 -33.58 -16.71
C PHE A 64 18.47 -32.18 -17.35
N ARG A 65 19.20 -31.91 -18.45
CA ARG A 65 19.12 -30.63 -19.18
C ARG A 65 17.70 -30.33 -19.66
N LEU A 66 17.00 -31.33 -20.19
CA LEU A 66 15.61 -31.18 -20.62
C LEU A 66 14.70 -30.84 -19.43
N ARG A 67 14.83 -31.55 -18.30
CA ARG A 67 14.05 -31.25 -17.08
C ARG A 67 14.37 -29.87 -16.51
N LEU A 68 15.62 -29.44 -16.56
CA LEU A 68 16.03 -28.10 -16.11
C LEU A 68 15.41 -27.03 -17.02
N ALA A 69 15.44 -27.21 -18.33
CA ALA A 69 14.80 -26.30 -19.28
C ALA A 69 13.30 -26.19 -19.02
N ASP A 70 12.61 -27.33 -18.81
CA ASP A 70 11.20 -27.35 -18.46
C ASP A 70 10.93 -26.62 -17.13
N ALA A 71 11.74 -26.88 -16.10
CA ALA A 71 11.63 -26.21 -14.81
C ALA A 71 11.81 -24.68 -14.92
N ILE A 72 12.77 -24.21 -15.73
CA ILE A 72 12.97 -22.78 -16.00
C ILE A 72 11.72 -22.19 -16.66
N VAL A 73 11.15 -22.86 -17.67
CA VAL A 73 9.93 -22.39 -18.35
C VAL A 73 8.76 -22.29 -17.36
N GLN A 74 8.57 -23.28 -16.49
CA GLN A 74 7.52 -23.22 -15.47
C GLN A 74 7.78 -22.11 -14.45
N GLN A 75 9.02 -21.97 -13.97
CA GLN A 75 9.37 -20.96 -12.99
C GLN A 75 9.20 -19.54 -13.55
N ARG A 76 9.52 -19.30 -14.82
CA ARG A 76 9.24 -18.01 -15.49
C ARG A 76 7.75 -17.67 -15.48
N ARG A 77 6.87 -18.66 -15.71
CA ARG A 77 5.41 -18.45 -15.63
C ARG A 77 4.98 -18.09 -14.21
N VAL A 78 5.54 -18.76 -13.20
CA VAL A 78 5.27 -18.46 -11.77
C VAL A 78 5.73 -17.05 -11.40
N VAL A 79 6.91 -16.62 -11.86
CA VAL A 79 7.42 -15.25 -11.67
C VAL A 79 6.48 -14.23 -12.31
N GLU A 80 6.03 -14.46 -13.54
CA GLU A 80 5.09 -13.56 -14.23
C GLU A 80 3.75 -13.44 -13.49
N LEU A 81 3.22 -14.54 -12.96
CA LEU A 81 2.02 -14.50 -12.12
C LEU A 81 2.26 -13.71 -10.83
N ALA A 82 3.40 -13.91 -10.16
CA ALA A 82 3.76 -13.16 -8.96
C ALA A 82 3.92 -11.65 -9.25
N ARG A 83 4.50 -11.27 -10.39
CA ARG A 83 4.60 -9.86 -10.83
C ARG A 83 3.23 -9.24 -11.03
N ARG A 84 2.32 -9.94 -11.70
CA ARG A 84 0.93 -9.48 -11.88
C ARG A 84 0.22 -9.32 -10.54
N HIS A 85 0.42 -10.24 -9.60
CA HIS A 85 -0.16 -10.17 -8.26
C HIS A 85 0.37 -8.97 -7.46
N VAL A 86 1.68 -8.70 -7.53
CA VAL A 86 2.28 -7.49 -6.94
C VAL A 86 1.64 -6.24 -7.53
N GLU A 87 1.50 -6.14 -8.85
CA GLU A 87 0.92 -4.94 -9.47
C GLU A 87 -0.56 -4.77 -9.10
N GLN A 88 -1.35 -5.85 -9.10
CA GLN A 88 -2.74 -5.79 -8.64
C GLN A 88 -2.86 -5.30 -7.20
N THR A 89 -2.00 -5.80 -6.30
CA THR A 89 -1.99 -5.39 -4.90
C THR A 89 -1.48 -3.95 -4.73
N ARG A 90 -0.53 -3.53 -5.55
CA ARG A 90 -0.05 -2.14 -5.62
C ARG A 90 -1.17 -1.18 -6.01
N GLN A 91 -1.99 -1.54 -7.00
CA GLN A 91 -3.15 -0.73 -7.40
C GLN A 91 -4.19 -0.65 -6.29
N ARG A 92 -4.46 -1.75 -5.58
CA ARG A 92 -5.34 -1.75 -4.39
C ARG A 92 -4.80 -0.83 -3.29
N TRP A 93 -3.49 -0.88 -3.03
CA TRP A 93 -2.84 -0.01 -2.04
C TRP A 93 -2.93 1.48 -2.42
N LEU A 94 -2.69 1.81 -3.69
CA LEU A 94 -2.82 3.18 -4.18
C LEU A 94 -4.25 3.72 -4.00
N ALA A 95 -5.26 2.88 -4.27
CA ALA A 95 -6.65 3.25 -4.08
C ALA A 95 -7.00 3.47 -2.60
N SER A 96 -6.53 2.60 -1.69
CA SER A 96 -6.73 2.82 -0.25
C SER A 96 -6.02 4.07 0.24
N HIS A 97 -4.78 4.29 -0.18
CA HIS A 97 -4.00 5.48 0.17
C HIS A 97 -4.68 6.79 -0.27
N GLN A 98 -5.21 6.81 -1.50
CA GLN A 98 -5.98 7.96 -2.00
C GLN A 98 -7.25 8.21 -1.17
N GLN A 99 -7.91 7.13 -0.72
CA GLN A 99 -9.11 7.23 0.10
C GLN A 99 -8.79 7.79 1.50
N THR A 100 -7.71 7.33 2.14
CA THR A 100 -7.22 7.88 3.42
C THR A 100 -6.93 9.38 3.29
N GLN A 101 -6.13 9.77 2.28
CA GLN A 101 -5.80 11.17 2.01
C GLN A 101 -7.02 12.07 1.74
N LEU A 102 -8.08 11.50 1.15
CA LEU A 102 -9.32 12.24 0.95
C LEU A 102 -10.00 12.54 2.29
N TYR A 103 -10.06 11.55 3.18
CA TYR A 103 -10.67 11.73 4.50
C TYR A 103 -9.86 12.69 5.38
N ASP A 104 -8.53 12.62 5.35
CA ASP A 104 -7.65 13.61 6.00
C ASP A 104 -8.04 15.04 5.63
N LYS A 105 -8.10 15.31 4.32
CA LYS A 105 -8.46 16.64 3.78
C LYS A 105 -9.87 17.07 4.20
N LEU A 106 -10.82 16.13 4.27
CA LEU A 106 -12.18 16.42 4.71
C LEU A 106 -12.25 16.74 6.21
N ILE A 107 -11.50 16.01 7.04
CA ILE A 107 -11.40 16.26 8.48
C ILE A 107 -10.75 17.63 8.72
N ASP A 108 -9.65 17.94 8.06
CA ASP A 108 -8.98 19.24 8.19
C ASP A 108 -9.88 20.40 7.77
N ARG A 109 -10.61 20.24 6.65
CA ARG A 109 -11.59 21.25 6.22
C ARG A 109 -12.72 21.42 7.22
N ALA A 110 -13.20 20.32 7.81
CA ALA A 110 -14.23 20.38 8.84
C ALA A 110 -13.74 21.10 10.10
N ARG A 111 -12.50 20.84 10.53
CA ARG A 111 -11.86 21.52 11.66
C ARG A 111 -11.72 23.02 11.42
N THR A 112 -11.17 23.43 10.27
CA THR A 112 -11.00 24.84 9.92
C THR A 112 -12.34 25.58 9.85
N HIS A 113 -13.37 24.97 9.25
CA HIS A 113 -14.70 25.57 9.19
C HIS A 113 -15.32 25.71 10.58
N GLU A 114 -15.12 24.72 11.46
CA GLU A 114 -15.63 24.78 12.82
C GLU A 114 -14.94 25.87 13.65
N GLN A 115 -13.62 25.99 13.55
CA GLN A 115 -12.88 27.05 14.22
C GLN A 115 -13.37 28.43 13.77
N ALA A 116 -13.51 28.65 12.47
CA ALA A 116 -14.00 29.92 11.93
C ALA A 116 -15.42 30.27 12.42
N GLU A 117 -16.30 29.27 12.56
CA GLU A 117 -17.64 29.49 13.10
C GLU A 117 -17.63 29.79 14.60
N GLN A 118 -16.74 29.16 15.37
CA GLN A 118 -16.55 29.47 16.79
C GLN A 118 -15.99 30.89 16.98
N ASP A 119 -14.98 31.28 16.21
CA ASP A 119 -14.38 32.61 16.26
C ASP A 119 -15.41 33.70 15.92
N ARG A 120 -16.24 33.46 14.90
CA ARG A 120 -17.35 34.37 14.54
C ARG A 120 -18.39 34.52 15.64
N ARG A 121 -18.72 33.42 16.35
CA ARG A 121 -19.67 33.45 17.48
C ARG A 121 -19.07 34.21 18.66
N ALA A 122 -17.83 33.91 19.03
CA ALA A 122 -17.12 34.58 20.11
C ALA A 122 -17.00 36.10 19.85
N GLN A 123 -16.67 36.50 18.62
CA GLN A 123 -16.62 37.92 18.25
C GLN A 123 -17.98 38.61 18.41
N ARG A 124 -19.07 37.98 17.95
CA ARG A 124 -20.43 38.53 18.10
C ARG A 124 -20.82 38.71 19.55
N GLU A 125 -20.50 37.75 20.42
CA GLU A 125 -20.76 37.83 21.85
C GLU A 125 -19.99 38.98 22.51
N LEU A 126 -18.72 39.18 22.14
CA LEU A 126 -17.91 40.31 22.61
C LEU A 126 -18.49 41.65 22.16
N ASP A 127 -18.89 41.76 20.90
CA ASP A 127 -19.48 42.98 20.34
C ASP A 127 -20.81 43.33 21.05
N GLU A 128 -21.66 42.34 21.33
CA GLU A 128 -22.90 42.52 22.09
C GLU A 128 -22.64 43.00 23.53
N LEU A 129 -21.65 42.43 24.21
CA LEU A 129 -21.26 42.85 25.55
C LEU A 129 -20.71 44.28 25.55
N ALA A 130 -19.91 44.64 24.54
CA ALA A 130 -19.38 46.00 24.38
C ALA A 130 -20.50 47.03 24.13
N LEU A 131 -21.49 46.69 23.28
CA LEU A 131 -22.68 47.51 23.05
C LEU A 131 -23.53 47.70 24.31
N ARG A 132 -23.71 46.65 25.11
CA ARG A 132 -24.44 46.77 26.39
C ARG A 132 -23.68 47.63 27.40
N ALA A 133 -22.36 47.47 27.49
CA ALA A 133 -21.52 48.24 28.39
C ALA A 133 -21.50 49.74 28.02
N SER A 134 -21.44 50.06 26.72
CA SER A 134 -21.50 51.46 26.26
C SER A 134 -22.87 52.08 26.53
N ALA A 135 -23.97 51.34 26.31
CA ALA A 135 -25.32 51.80 26.61
C ALA A 135 -25.55 52.09 28.10
N LEU A 136 -24.96 51.29 28.99
CA LEU A 136 -25.03 51.52 30.45
C LEU A 136 -24.22 52.74 30.90
N ARG A 137 -23.11 53.07 30.23
CA ARG A 137 -22.28 54.26 30.55
C ARG A 137 -22.84 55.57 30.01
N ALA A 138 -23.75 55.52 29.04
CA ALA A 138 -24.41 56.68 28.45
C ALA A 138 -25.67 57.13 29.21
N ARG A 139 -26.02 56.44 30.31
CA ARG A 139 -27.08 56.80 31.25
C ARG A 139 -26.49 57.46 32.48
#